data_AF-A0AAP0M0G4-F1
#
_entry.id   AF-A0AAP0M0G4-F1
#
_cell.length_a   1.000
_cell.length_b   1.000
_cell.length_c   1.000
_cell.angle_alpha   90.00
_cell.angle_beta   90.00
_cell.angle_gamma   90.00
#
_symmetry.space_group_name_H-M   'P 1'
#
loop_
_entity.id
_entity.type
_entity.pdbx_description
1 polymer ?
#
loop_
_entity_poly.entity_id
_entity_poly.type
_entity_poly.pdbx_seq_one_letter_code
_entity_poly.pdbx_strand_id
1 'polypeptide(L)'
;MAEGDEDLPRDAKIVKSLLKSMGVEDYEPRVIHQFLELWYRYVVDVLTDAQVYSEHAGKNTIDCDDVKLAVQSKVNSSFSQPPAREVG
;
A
#
# COMPACT_ATOMS: atom_id res chain seq x y z
N MET A 1 2.41 17.88 -26.10
CA MET A 1 3.35 16.76 -26.26
C MET A 1 2.91 15.68 -25.30
N ALA A 2 2.30 14.60 -25.81
CA ALA A 2 1.76 13.49 -25.03
C ALA A 2 2.31 12.14 -25.53
N GLU A 3 3.50 12.15 -26.12
CA GLU A 3 4.24 10.95 -26.50
C GLU A 3 5.08 10.50 -25.30
N GLY A 4 4.59 9.51 -24.57
CA GLY A 4 5.29 8.94 -23.42
C GLY A 4 4.39 8.28 -22.36
N ASP A 5 3.08 8.51 -22.42
CA ASP A 5 2.14 7.87 -21.47
C ASP A 5 1.65 6.50 -21.96
N GLU A 6 1.59 6.26 -23.28
CA GLU A 6 1.06 5.02 -23.85
C GLU A 6 1.93 3.79 -23.54
N ASP A 7 3.25 3.97 -23.44
CA ASP A 7 4.22 2.89 -23.18
C ASP A 7 4.38 2.51 -21.69
N LEU A 8 3.75 3.27 -20.78
CA LEU A 8 3.89 3.00 -19.35
C LEU A 8 3.15 1.71 -18.93
N PRO A 9 3.74 0.90 -18.02
CA PRO A 9 3.06 -0.22 -17.39
C PRO A 9 1.77 0.23 -16.71
N ARG A 10 0.78 -0.67 -16.63
CA ARG A 10 -0.53 -0.39 -16.03
C ARG A 10 -0.43 0.23 -14.64
N ASP A 11 0.42 -0.30 -13.79
CA ASP A 11 0.53 0.16 -12.40
C ASP A 11 1.18 1.55 -12.32
N ALA A 12 2.11 1.87 -13.22
CA ALA A 12 2.66 3.22 -13.33
C ALA A 12 1.59 4.26 -13.74
N LYS A 13 0.70 3.87 -14.67
CA LYS A 13 -0.47 4.70 -15.06
C LYS A 13 -1.44 4.93 -13.90
N ILE A 14 -1.64 3.93 -13.05
CA ILE A 14 -2.46 4.06 -11.84
C ILE A 14 -1.83 5.05 -10.86
N VAL A 15 -0.51 4.94 -10.59
CA VAL A 15 0.19 5.88 -9.70
C VAL A 15 0.13 7.31 -10.24
N LYS A 16 0.34 7.52 -11.55
CA LYS A 16 0.16 8.84 -12.19
C LYS A 16 -1.25 9.39 -11.99
N SER A 17 -2.26 8.56 -12.20
CA SER A 17 -3.67 8.94 -12.04
C SER A 17 -3.99 9.31 -10.59
N LEU A 18 -3.40 8.59 -9.63
CA LEU A 18 -3.51 8.89 -8.21
C LEU A 18 -2.91 10.26 -7.87
N LEU A 19 -1.66 10.53 -8.28
CA LEU A 19 -1.00 11.82 -8.04
C LEU A 19 -1.81 12.98 -8.63
N LYS A 20 -2.31 12.82 -9.86
CA LYS A 20 -3.19 13.81 -10.50
C LYS A 20 -4.49 14.03 -9.72
N SER A 21 -5.12 12.98 -9.21
CA SER A 21 -6.34 13.10 -8.40
C SER A 21 -6.14 13.84 -7.08
N MET A 22 -4.89 13.85 -6.57
CA MET A 22 -4.49 14.56 -5.36
C MET A 22 -3.99 15.99 -5.64
N GLY A 23 -4.09 16.47 -6.89
CA GLY A 23 -3.61 17.79 -7.30
C GLY A 23 -2.09 17.90 -7.40
N VAL A 24 -1.37 16.78 -7.45
CA VAL A 24 0.09 16.75 -7.61
C VAL A 24 0.41 16.67 -9.10
N GLU A 25 0.69 17.82 -9.70
CA GLU A 25 0.93 17.94 -11.14
C GLU A 25 2.42 18.00 -11.51
N ASP A 26 3.29 18.39 -10.57
CA ASP A 26 4.74 18.50 -10.78
C ASP A 26 5.49 17.58 -9.81
N TYR A 27 6.22 16.61 -10.37
CA TYR A 27 7.02 15.63 -9.63
C TYR A 27 8.09 15.04 -10.54
N GLU A 28 9.22 14.63 -9.95
CA GLU A 28 10.25 13.93 -10.70
C GLU A 28 9.74 12.57 -11.20
N PRO A 29 10.11 12.12 -12.42
CA PRO A 29 9.69 10.80 -12.93
C PRO A 29 9.99 9.62 -12.00
N ARG A 30 11.06 9.74 -11.20
CA ARG A 30 11.47 8.73 -10.21
C ARG A 30 10.44 8.51 -9.10
N VAL A 31 9.57 9.49 -8.81
CA VAL A 31 8.51 9.36 -7.80
C VAL A 31 7.58 8.20 -8.14
N ILE A 32 7.26 7.99 -9.42
CA ILE A 32 6.43 6.85 -9.85
C ILE A 32 7.09 5.53 -9.46
N HIS A 33 8.39 5.39 -9.72
CA HIS A 33 9.14 4.17 -9.40
C HIS A 33 9.22 3.94 -7.89
N GLN A 34 9.43 5.00 -7.12
CA GLN A 34 9.45 4.93 -5.65
C GLN A 34 8.08 4.53 -5.08
N PHE A 35 6.98 5.07 -5.62
CA PHE A 35 5.63 4.67 -5.22
C PHE A 35 5.35 3.21 -5.54
N LEU A 36 5.74 2.74 -6.73
CA LEU A 36 5.60 1.33 -7.09
C LEU A 36 6.38 0.44 -6.12
N GLU A 37 7.65 0.76 -5.86
CA GLU A 37 8.48 0.01 -4.92
C GLU A 37 7.87 -0.03 -3.51
N LEU A 38 7.40 1.12 -3.02
CA LEU A 38 6.73 1.25 -1.73
C LEU A 38 5.47 0.37 -1.66
N TRP A 39 4.63 0.44 -2.69
CA TRP A 39 3.39 -0.34 -2.78
C TRP A 39 3.67 -1.84 -2.79
N TYR A 40 4.56 -2.32 -3.66
CA TYR A 40 4.88 -3.74 -3.74
C TYR A 40 5.47 -4.24 -2.44
N ARG A 41 6.41 -3.50 -1.83
CA ARG A 41 6.99 -3.87 -0.54
C ARG A 41 5.93 -3.97 0.55
N TYR A 42 5.06 -2.97 0.66
CA TYR A 42 3.97 -2.98 1.64
C TYR A 42 3.01 -4.16 1.46
N VAL A 43 2.59 -4.44 0.21
CA VAL A 43 1.68 -5.55 -0.08
C VAL A 43 2.34 -6.89 0.23
N VAL A 44 3.60 -7.09 -0.16
CA VAL A 44 4.36 -8.31 0.15
C VAL A 44 4.48 -8.50 1.66
N ASP A 45 4.82 -7.45 2.40
CA ASP A 45 4.94 -7.52 3.85
C ASP A 45 3.61 -7.90 4.52
N VAL A 46 2.51 -7.27 4.11
CA VAL A 46 1.16 -7.57 4.65
C VAL A 46 0.74 -9.00 4.32
N LEU A 47 0.93 -9.45 3.08
CA LEU A 47 0.56 -10.80 2.67
C LEU A 47 1.44 -11.87 3.33
N THR A 48 2.71 -11.55 3.60
CA THR A 48 3.62 -12.45 4.34
C THR A 48 3.13 -12.63 5.78
N ASP A 49 2.78 -11.55 6.47
CA ASP A 49 2.25 -11.64 7.84
C ASP A 49 0.88 -12.35 7.86
N ALA A 50 0.01 -12.06 6.87
CA ALA A 50 -1.29 -12.73 6.74
C ALA A 50 -1.15 -14.25 6.48
N GLN A 51 -0.16 -14.67 5.70
CA GLN A 51 0.16 -16.09 5.49
C GLN A 51 0.50 -16.77 6.83
N VAL A 52 1.37 -16.14 7.64
CA VAL A 52 1.74 -16.66 8.96
C VAL A 52 0.51 -16.79 9.88
N TYR A 53 -0.40 -15.84 9.84
CA TYR A 53 -1.64 -15.88 10.64
C TYR A 53 -2.61 -16.97 10.17
N SER A 54 -2.78 -17.13 8.86
CA SER A 54 -3.55 -18.22 8.27
C SER A 54 -3.00 -19.59 8.69
N GLU A 55 -1.68 -19.77 8.62
CA GLU A 55 -0.99 -21.00 9.01
C GLU A 55 -1.15 -21.29 10.50
N HIS A 56 -1.03 -20.26 11.35
CA HIS A 56 -1.26 -20.40 12.79
C HIS A 56 -2.70 -20.81 13.13
N ALA A 57 -3.67 -20.34 12.35
CA ALA A 57 -5.08 -20.72 12.47
C ALA A 57 -5.40 -22.09 11.83
N GLY A 58 -4.43 -22.78 11.24
CA GLY A 58 -4.63 -24.07 10.57
C GLY A 58 -5.41 -23.98 9.26
N LYS A 59 -5.46 -22.79 8.64
CA LYS A 59 -6.14 -22.54 7.36
C LYS A 59 -5.18 -22.78 6.19
N ASN A 60 -5.71 -23.33 5.10
CA ASN A 60 -4.94 -23.57 3.86
C ASN A 60 -4.89 -22.36 2.93
N THR A 61 -5.67 -21.32 3.20
CA THR A 61 -5.82 -20.13 2.36
C THR A 61 -6.00 -18.91 3.24
N ILE A 62 -5.33 -17.81 2.88
CA ILE A 62 -5.49 -16.50 3.51
C ILE A 62 -6.94 -16.01 3.33
N ASP A 63 -7.57 -15.56 4.39
CA ASP A 63 -8.86 -14.88 4.34
C ASP A 63 -8.79 -13.40 4.77
N CYS A 64 -9.93 -12.72 4.74
CA CYS A 64 -10.02 -11.31 5.07
C CYS A 64 -9.61 -10.98 6.50
N ASP A 65 -9.79 -11.89 7.46
CA ASP A 65 -9.46 -11.63 8.86
C ASP A 65 -7.96 -11.72 9.10
N ASP A 66 -7.27 -12.61 8.39
CA ASP A 66 -5.80 -12.69 8.39
C ASP A 66 -5.17 -11.40 7.84
N VAL A 67 -5.70 -10.87 6.73
CA VAL A 67 -5.24 -9.61 6.14
C VAL A 67 -5.52 -8.42 7.05
N LYS A 68 -6.71 -8.35 7.67
CA LYS A 68 -7.04 -7.28 8.63
C LYS A 68 -6.08 -7.30 9.83
N LEU A 69 -5.78 -8.48 10.35
CA LEU A 69 -4.85 -8.63 11.47
C LEU A 69 -3.44 -8.16 11.10
N ALA A 70 -2.96 -8.52 9.91
CA ALA A 70 -1.66 -8.07 9.38
C ALA A 70 -1.58 -6.56 9.23
N VAL A 71 -2.60 -5.94 8.65
CA VAL A 71 -2.67 -4.48 8.51
C VAL A 71 -2.69 -3.79 9.88
N GLN A 72 -3.49 -4.27 10.83
CA GLN A 72 -3.55 -3.69 12.18
C GLN A 72 -2.20 -3.77 12.91
N SER A 73 -1.51 -4.91 12.82
CA SER A 73 -0.18 -5.09 13.39
C SER A 73 0.83 -4.07 12.86
N LYS A 74 0.82 -3.82 11.53
CA LYS A 74 1.67 -2.81 10.89
C LYS A 74 1.28 -1.38 11.29
N VAL A 75 -0.02 -1.05 11.32
CA VAL A 75 -0.49 0.29 11.70
C VAL A 75 -0.05 0.66 13.11
N ASN A 76 -0.15 -0.28 14.06
CA ASN A 76 0.28 -0.06 15.44
C ASN A 76 1.80 0.11 15.57
N SER A 77 2.59 -0.37 14.61
CA SER A 77 4.06 -0.39 14.68
C SER A 77 4.75 0.68 13.82
N SER A 78 4.12 1.11 12.73
CA SER A 78 4.78 1.90 11.68
C SER A 78 4.08 3.20 11.31
N PHE A 79 2.85 3.45 11.78
CA PHE A 79 2.09 4.64 11.41
C PHE A 79 1.72 5.47 12.63
N SER A 80 1.78 6.80 12.47
CA SER A 80 1.33 7.74 13.47
C SER A 80 -0.18 7.61 13.62
N GLN A 81 -0.64 7.20 14.80
CA GLN A 81 -2.06 7.24 15.11
C GLN A 81 -2.48 8.67 15.44
N PRO A 82 -3.70 9.09 15.04
CA PRO A 82 -4.24 10.35 15.51
C PRO A 82 -4.23 10.35 17.04
N PRO A 83 -3.88 11.49 17.68
CA PRO A 83 -3.84 11.56 19.13
C PRO A 83 -5.18 11.13 19.72
N ALA A 84 -5.12 10.34 20.80
CA ALA A 84 -6.32 9.90 21.50
C ALA A 84 -7.12 11.13 21.94
N ARG A 85 -8.40 11.19 21.56
CA ARG A 85 -9.30 12.23 22.06
C ARG A 85 -9.46 11.98 23.55
N GLU A 86 -8.98 12.89 24.38
CA GLU A 86 -9.24 12.87 25.81
C GLU A 86 -10.75 12.81 26.02
N VAL A 87 -11.24 11.74 26.64
CA VAL A 87 -12.60 11.65 27.16
C VAL A 87 -12.62 12.41 28.49
N GLY A 88 -12.79 13.72 28.38
CA GLY A 88 -13.10 14.59 29.51
C GLY A 88 -14.53 14.43 30.00
#